data_AF-A0A968D7Y1-F1
#
_entry.id   AF-A0A968D7Y1-F1
#
_cell.length_a   1.000
_cell.length_b   1.000
_cell.length_c   1.000
_cell.angle_alpha   90.00
_cell.angle_beta   90.00
_cell.angle_gamma   90.00
#
_symmetry.space_group_name_H-M   'P 1'
#
loop_
_entity.id
_entity.type
_entity.pdbx_description
1 polymer ?
#
loop_
_entity_poly.entity_id
_entity_poly.type
_entity_poly.pdbx_seq_one_letter_code
_entity_poly.pdbx_strand_id
1 'polypeptide(L)'
;YVPGVFWTAAHHEIPFLSIVHNNRGYHQEFMHLQRMAARRQRGADGSSHVGNELNNPAPDLAMITRGMGVWSEGPITEPSQLRGAMQRALDVVDQGEPALIDVVSQPR
;
A
#
# COMPACT_ATOMS: atom_id res chain seq x y z
N TYR A 1 -1.25 4.72 -9.38
CA TYR A 1 0.02 3.98 -9.32
C TYR A 1 -0.01 2.87 -10.36
N VAL A 2 1.12 2.59 -11.02
CA VAL A 2 1.19 1.66 -12.17
C VAL A 2 1.63 0.27 -11.68
N PRO A 3 0.72 -0.71 -11.50
CA PRO A 3 1.08 -2.05 -11.04
C PRO A 3 1.97 -2.81 -12.04
N GLY A 4 2.06 -2.34 -13.30
CA GLY A 4 2.88 -2.98 -14.34
C GLY A 4 4.36 -3.11 -14.01
N VAL A 5 4.90 -2.28 -13.11
CA VAL A 5 6.31 -2.42 -12.66
C VAL A 5 6.57 -3.76 -11.98
N PHE A 6 5.58 -4.33 -11.30
CA PHE A 6 5.70 -5.63 -10.63
C PHE A 6 5.79 -6.78 -11.62
N TRP A 7 5.04 -6.69 -12.73
CA TRP A 7 5.19 -7.65 -13.82
C TRP A 7 6.60 -7.57 -14.44
N THR A 8 7.12 -6.37 -14.68
CA THR A 8 8.48 -6.17 -15.20
C THR A 8 9.52 -6.78 -14.26
N ALA A 9 9.37 -6.59 -12.95
CA ALA A 9 10.24 -7.16 -11.94
C ALA A 9 10.24 -8.69 -11.98
N ALA A 10 9.06 -9.30 -12.03
CA ALA A 10 8.91 -10.76 -12.09
C ALA A 10 9.46 -11.31 -13.43
N HIS A 11 9.13 -10.66 -14.55
CA HIS A 11 9.55 -11.09 -15.88
C HIS A 11 11.07 -11.07 -16.08
N HIS A 12 11.76 -10.10 -15.48
CA HIS A 12 13.21 -9.95 -15.56
C HIS A 12 13.96 -10.47 -14.35
N GLU A 13 13.29 -11.19 -13.43
CA GLU A 13 13.91 -11.77 -12.24
C GLU A 13 14.72 -10.73 -11.44
N ILE A 14 14.13 -9.54 -11.22
CA ILE A 14 14.78 -8.45 -10.50
C ILE A 14 14.47 -8.59 -9.00
N PRO A 15 15.43 -8.96 -8.15
CA PRO A 15 15.18 -9.13 -6.72
C PRO A 15 15.10 -7.77 -6.01
N PHE A 16 13.94 -7.49 -5.43
CA PHE A 16 13.77 -6.40 -4.45
C PHE A 16 12.58 -6.66 -3.53
N LEU A 17 12.61 -6.02 -2.36
CA LEU A 17 11.50 -6.00 -1.42
C LEU A 17 10.76 -4.65 -1.49
N SER A 18 9.48 -4.68 -1.85
CA SER A 18 8.56 -3.55 -1.74
C SER A 18 7.74 -3.64 -0.46
N ILE A 19 7.77 -2.59 0.37
CA ILE A 19 6.90 -2.48 1.55
C ILE A 19 5.90 -1.36 1.30
N VAL A 20 4.63 -1.71 1.19
CA VAL A 20 3.55 -0.74 0.97
C VAL A 20 3.05 -0.24 2.31
N HIS A 21 3.17 1.07 2.53
CA HIS A 21 2.53 1.76 3.62
C HIS A 21 1.08 2.09 3.25
N ASN A 22 0.18 1.14 3.49
CA ASN A 22 -1.20 1.20 3.06
C ASN A 22 -2.08 1.87 4.13
N ASN A 23 -2.12 3.20 4.09
CA ASN A 23 -3.03 4.01 4.92
C ASN A 23 -4.43 4.16 4.29
N ARG A 24 -4.67 3.44 3.18
CA ARG A 24 -5.92 3.43 2.41
C ARG A 24 -6.41 4.81 1.96
N GLY A 25 -5.49 5.69 1.57
CA GLY A 25 -5.88 6.95 0.95
C GLY A 25 -4.74 7.83 0.48
N TYR A 26 -5.10 8.80 -0.34
CA TYR A 26 -4.27 9.95 -0.68
C TYR A 26 -4.29 10.94 0.50
N HIS A 27 -3.61 10.55 1.59
CA HIS A 27 -3.80 11.21 2.88
C HIS A 27 -3.21 12.63 2.92
N GLN A 28 -2.17 12.90 2.13
CA GLN A 28 -1.63 14.26 1.98
C GLN A 28 -2.67 15.21 1.40
N GLU A 29 -3.37 14.76 0.36
CA GLU A 29 -4.46 15.48 -0.30
C GLU A 29 -5.66 15.62 0.65
N PHE A 30 -6.05 14.54 1.34
CA PHE A 30 -7.12 14.55 2.33
C PHE A 30 -6.87 15.63 3.40
N MET A 31 -5.68 15.64 4.02
CA MET A 31 -5.28 16.60 5.05
C MET A 31 -5.26 18.04 4.50
N HIS A 32 -4.78 18.22 3.26
CA HIS A 32 -4.77 19.53 2.62
C HIS A 32 -6.19 20.05 2.37
N LEU A 33 -7.08 19.22 1.83
CA LEU A 33 -8.47 19.59 1.54
C LEU A 33 -9.24 19.90 2.82
N GLN A 34 -9.07 19.10 3.87
CA GLN A 34 -9.65 19.36 5.18
C GLN A 34 -9.19 20.71 5.73
N ARG A 35 -7.89 21.00 5.67
CA ARG A 35 -7.32 22.30 6.08
C ARG A 35 -7.90 23.45 5.27
N MET A 36 -8.06 23.30 3.96
CA MET A 36 -8.63 24.34 3.09
C MET A 36 -10.11 24.56 3.33
N ALA A 37 -10.87 23.51 3.61
CA ALA A 37 -12.30 23.59 3.91
C ALA A 37 -12.55 24.32 5.25
N ALA A 38 -11.76 23.99 6.28
CA ALA A 38 -11.79 24.70 7.56
C ALA A 38 -11.47 26.21 7.40
N ARG A 39 -10.40 26.55 6.66
CA ARG A 39 -10.05 27.96 6.38
C ARG A 39 -11.16 28.73 5.66
N ARG A 40 -11.98 28.04 4.87
CA ARG A 40 -13.09 28.63 4.11
C ARG A 40 -14.44 28.47 4.81
N GLN A 41 -14.46 28.04 6.07
CA GLN A 41 -15.68 27.87 6.86
C GLN A 41 -16.70 26.91 6.21
N ARG A 42 -16.21 25.88 5.52
CA ARG A 42 -17.03 24.86 4.84
C ARG A 42 -17.18 23.55 5.64
N GLY A 43 -16.72 23.53 6.90
CA GLY A 43 -16.59 22.31 7.70
C GLY A 43 -15.36 21.49 7.31
N ALA A 44 -14.78 20.75 8.26
CA ALA A 44 -13.60 19.90 8.05
C ALA A 44 -13.97 18.48 7.54
N ASP A 45 -15.25 18.18 7.53
CA ASP A 45 -15.80 16.82 7.64
C ASP A 45 -16.46 16.36 6.33
N GLY A 46 -16.78 17.29 5.42
CA GLY A 46 -17.82 17.06 4.41
C GLY A 46 -17.39 16.44 3.08
N SER A 47 -16.22 16.76 2.54
CA SER A 47 -15.87 16.39 1.14
C SER A 47 -14.45 15.89 0.92
N SER A 48 -13.58 15.94 1.92
CA SER A 48 -12.15 15.61 1.74
C SER A 48 -11.91 14.14 1.44
N HIS A 49 -12.82 13.25 1.84
CA HIS A 49 -12.75 11.81 1.54
C HIS A 49 -13.05 11.50 0.07
N VAL A 50 -13.85 12.34 -0.60
CA VAL A 50 -14.27 12.11 -2.00
C VAL A 50 -13.04 12.16 -2.90
N GLY A 51 -12.73 11.03 -3.54
CA GLY A 51 -11.57 10.87 -4.41
C GLY A 51 -10.23 10.68 -3.67
N ASN A 52 -10.21 10.70 -2.33
CA ASN A 52 -8.98 10.54 -1.55
C ASN A 52 -8.97 9.30 -0.65
N GLU A 53 -10.12 8.76 -0.27
CA GLU A 53 -10.18 7.48 0.42
C GLU A 53 -10.17 6.30 -0.56
N LEU A 54 -9.45 5.24 -0.18
CA LEU A 54 -9.38 3.96 -0.89
C LEU A 54 -9.97 2.87 0.01
N ASN A 55 -11.14 3.16 0.60
CA ASN A 55 -11.88 2.29 1.52
C ASN A 55 -13.24 1.93 0.89
N ASN A 56 -13.84 0.81 1.33
CA ASN A 56 -15.19 0.39 0.94
C ASN A 56 -15.43 0.16 -0.58
N PRO A 57 -14.77 -0.84 -1.19
CA PRO A 57 -13.80 -1.77 -0.58
C PRO A 57 -12.37 -1.24 -0.61
N ALA A 58 -11.54 -1.70 0.33
CA ALA A 58 -10.10 -1.46 0.27
C ALA A 58 -9.48 -2.34 -0.83
N PRO A 59 -8.58 -1.81 -1.69
CA PRO A 59 -7.85 -2.62 -2.64
C PRO A 59 -6.98 -3.66 -1.94
N ASP A 60 -7.01 -4.91 -2.42
CA ASP A 60 -6.06 -5.95 -2.00
C ASP A 60 -4.80 -5.85 -2.87
N LEU A 61 -3.82 -5.10 -2.39
CA LEU A 61 -2.60 -4.85 -3.14
C LEU A 61 -1.74 -6.10 -3.26
N ALA A 62 -1.71 -6.94 -2.22
CA ALA A 62 -0.98 -8.19 -2.24
C ALA A 62 -1.55 -9.17 -3.27
N MET A 63 -2.88 -9.28 -3.39
CA MET A 63 -3.52 -10.09 -4.42
C MET A 63 -3.21 -9.58 -5.84
N ILE A 64 -3.25 -8.25 -6.04
CA ILE A 64 -2.93 -7.65 -7.34
C ILE A 64 -1.49 -7.97 -7.75
N THR A 65 -0.51 -7.85 -6.84
CA THR A 65 0.90 -8.10 -7.16
C THR A 65 1.23 -9.59 -7.27
N ARG A 66 0.55 -10.47 -6.52
CA ARG A 66 0.59 -11.92 -6.78
C ARG A 66 0.16 -12.24 -8.22
N GLY A 67 -0.89 -11.58 -8.70
CA GLY A 67 -1.34 -11.72 -10.09
C GLY A 67 -0.32 -11.27 -11.14
N MET A 68 0.71 -10.50 -10.73
CA MET A 68 1.81 -10.06 -11.59
C MET A 68 3.06 -10.96 -11.49
N GLY A 69 3.00 -12.06 -10.73
CA GLY A 69 4.13 -12.98 -10.52
C GLY A 69 5.07 -12.60 -9.39
N VAL A 70 4.69 -11.67 -8.52
CA VAL A 70 5.50 -11.24 -7.37
C VAL A 70 5.01 -11.96 -6.11
N TRP A 71 5.93 -12.59 -5.36
CA TRP A 71 5.59 -13.11 -4.04
C TRP A 71 5.05 -11.96 -3.18
N SER A 72 3.86 -12.10 -2.60
CA SER A 72 3.28 -11.01 -1.83
C SER A 72 2.58 -11.50 -0.58
N GLU A 73 2.80 -10.79 0.53
CA GLU A 73 2.16 -11.04 1.82
C GLU A 73 1.37 -9.81 2.27
N GLY A 74 0.23 -10.04 2.90
CA GLY A 74 -0.66 -9.00 3.40
C GLY A 74 -2.09 -9.13 2.84
N PRO A 75 -3.00 -8.22 3.24
CA PRO A 75 -2.73 -7.06 4.10
C PRO A 75 -2.37 -7.45 5.54
N ILE A 76 -1.24 -6.95 6.04
CA ILE A 76 -0.82 -7.12 7.44
C ILE A 76 -1.46 -6.01 8.26
N THR A 77 -2.31 -6.39 9.21
CA THR A 77 -2.97 -5.45 10.14
C THR A 77 -2.38 -5.49 11.54
N GLU A 78 -1.74 -6.60 11.92
CA GLU A 78 -1.16 -6.79 13.25
C GLU A 78 0.35 -6.50 13.23
N PRO A 79 0.84 -5.48 13.96
CA PRO A 79 2.26 -5.12 13.98
C PRO A 79 3.19 -6.26 14.40
N SER A 80 2.71 -7.19 15.24
CA SER A 80 3.47 -8.36 15.69
C SER A 80 3.81 -9.33 14.55
N GLN A 81 3.02 -9.34 13.48
CA GLN A 81 3.23 -10.21 12.31
C GLN A 81 4.27 -9.65 11.34
N LEU A 82 4.51 -8.33 11.37
CA LEU A 82 5.36 -7.62 10.40
C LEU A 82 6.79 -8.19 10.35
N ARG A 83 7.40 -8.46 11.50
CA ARG A 83 8.76 -9.04 11.55
C ARG A 83 8.84 -10.37 10.82
N GLY A 84 7.86 -11.26 11.03
CA GLY A 84 7.84 -12.57 10.40
C GLY A 84 7.63 -12.47 8.89
N ALA A 85 6.76 -11.56 8.44
CA ALA A 85 6.54 -11.30 7.02
C ALA A 85 7.79 -10.72 6.34
N MET A 86 8.47 -9.79 6.99
CA MET A 86 9.73 -9.24 6.50
C MET A 86 10.80 -10.32 6.33
N GLN A 87 10.93 -11.25 7.29
CA GLN A 87 11.88 -12.35 7.16
C GLN A 87 11.57 -13.23 5.94
N ARG A 88 10.31 -13.68 5.80
CA ARG A 88 9.90 -14.51 4.65
C ARG A 88 10.11 -13.79 3.31
N ALA A 89 9.82 -12.50 3.26
CA ALA A 89 10.01 -11.70 2.06
C ALA A 89 11.49 -11.55 1.68
N LEU A 90 12.37 -11.38 2.68
CA LEU A 90 13.81 -11.35 2.47
C LEU A 90 14.32 -12.71 1.97
N ASP A 91 13.83 -13.82 2.51
CA ASP A 91 14.22 -15.16 2.06
C ASP A 91 13.86 -15.38 0.58
N VAL A 92 12.76 -14.79 0.09
CA VAL A 92 12.36 -14.81 -1.34
C VAL A 92 13.29 -13.94 -2.20
N VAL A 93 13.62 -12.74 -1.72
CA VAL A 93 14.54 -11.83 -2.42
C VAL A 93 15.93 -12.42 -2.52
N ASP A 94 16.42 -13.10 -1.48
CA ASP A 94 17.70 -13.81 -1.48
C ASP A 94 17.74 -14.98 -2.48
N GLN A 95 16.58 -15.50 -2.90
CA GLN A 95 16.44 -16.51 -3.96
C GLN A 95 16.39 -15.90 -5.37
N GLY A 96 16.42 -14.58 -5.50
CA GLY A 96 16.41 -13.87 -6.79
C GLY A 96 15.04 -13.37 -7.23
N GLU A 97 14.00 -13.57 -6.44
CA GLU A 97 12.62 -13.20 -6.80
C GLU A 97 12.18 -11.86 -6.18
N PRO A 98 11.32 -11.08 -6.85
CA PRO A 98 10.73 -9.89 -6.23
C PRO A 98 9.71 -10.26 -5.15
N ALA A 99 9.63 -9.45 -4.09
CA ALA A 99 8.69 -9.62 -2.99
C ALA A 99 7.96 -8.31 -2.65
N LEU A 100 6.70 -8.44 -2.19
CA LEU A 100 5.91 -7.32 -1.67
C LEU A 100 5.30 -7.66 -0.31
N ILE A 101 5.27 -6.67 0.58
CA ILE A 101 4.50 -6.70 1.82
C ILE A 101 3.51 -5.53 1.81
N ASP A 102 2.22 -5.83 1.94
CA ASP A 102 1.16 -4.84 2.14
C ASP A 102 0.92 -4.64 3.64
N VAL A 103 1.23 -3.46 4.19
CA VAL A 103 1.10 -3.14 5.61
C VAL A 103 0.02 -2.09 5.81
N VAL A 104 -1.09 -2.48 6.43
CA VAL A 104 -2.15 -1.55 6.82
C VAL A 104 -1.63 -0.65 7.93
N SER A 105 -1.73 0.65 7.71
CA SER A 105 -1.26 1.68 8.63
C SER A 105 -2.38 2.64 8.99
N GLN A 106 -2.22 3.33 10.12
CA GLN A 106 -3.13 4.41 10.48
C GLN A 106 -2.95 5.59 9.51
N PRO A 107 -4.03 6.29 9.14
CA PRO A 107 -3.91 7.56 8.45
C PRO A 107 -3.10 8.55 9.30
N ARG A 108 -2.10 9.21 8.71
CA ARG A 108 -1.23 10.21 9.36
C ARG A 108 -0.84 11.32 8.41
#